data_AF-A0A353GIX7-F1
#
_entry.id   AF-A0A353GIX7-F1
#
_cell.length_a   1.000
_cell.length_b   1.000
_cell.length_c   1.000
_cell.angle_alpha   90.00
_cell.angle_beta   90.00
_cell.angle_gamma   90.00
#
_symmetry.space_group_name_H-M   'P 1'
#
loop_
_entity.id
_entity.type
_entity.pdbx_description
1 polymer ?
#
loop_
_entity_poly.entity_id
_entity_poly.type
_entity_poly.pdbx_seq_one_letter_code
_entity_poly.pdbx_strand_id
1 'polypeptide(L)'
;MGMFCYQCEQTAKGTGCTVRGVCGKEPEVSGLMDLLLEATKGIAKYAHRAGLLGKRCNEVDVFVIQALFATVTNVDFDSARLRDLIAEAAAVKMNARNLYESVAGAAAQTLSGPTKWEVSSATDPEEFGVLNRRAKLGEDLSGLQELVLYGLKGAAAYADHARVLGKESDEVYALFMEALDYLSQESPDLNTLLGWALKTGELNLKVMELLDAGNTQTYGHPVPTPVRITPIRGKCILVSGHDLKDLYNLLKQTENTGINVYTHGEML
;
A
#
# COMPACT_ATOMS: atom_id res chain seq x y z
N MET A 1 11.59 20.42 10.32
CA MET A 1 11.11 19.41 9.36
C MET A 1 12.24 18.46 9.08
N GLY A 2 12.37 17.48 9.97
CA GLY A 2 13.14 16.28 9.71
C GLY A 2 12.25 15.25 9.01
N MET A 3 12.84 14.18 8.51
CA MET A 3 12.10 12.98 8.15
C MET A 3 12.55 11.83 9.06
N PHE A 4 11.81 10.73 9.08
CA PHE A 4 12.34 9.47 9.54
C PHE A 4 11.75 8.34 8.71
N CYS A 5 12.59 7.63 7.96
CA CYS A 5 12.17 6.48 7.18
C CYS A 5 13.23 5.40 7.25
N TYR A 6 12.80 4.17 7.58
CA TYR A 6 13.67 3.00 7.68
C TYR A 6 13.07 1.73 7.05
N GLN A 7 12.12 1.89 6.13
CA GLN A 7 11.37 0.77 5.54
C GLN A 7 12.16 -0.06 4.51
N CYS A 8 13.32 0.41 4.05
CA CYS A 8 14.14 -0.29 3.07
C CYS A 8 15.51 -0.67 3.65
N GLU A 9 16.09 -1.73 3.10
CA GLU A 9 17.38 -2.27 3.50
C GLU A 9 18.50 -1.23 3.44
N GLN A 10 18.47 -0.34 2.43
CA GLN A 10 19.46 0.72 2.21
C GLN A 10 19.28 1.95 3.11
N THR A 11 18.47 1.87 4.16
CA THR A 11 18.28 3.00 5.08
C THR A 11 19.60 3.49 5.65
N ALA A 12 19.75 4.81 5.83
CA ALA A 12 21.02 5.41 6.22
C ALA A 12 21.57 4.79 7.51
N LYS A 13 22.82 4.32 7.45
CA LYS A 13 23.55 3.65 8.55
C LYS A 13 22.84 2.41 9.12
N GLY A 14 21.88 1.82 8.40
CA GLY A 14 21.06 0.73 8.92
C GLY A 14 20.13 1.13 10.07
N THR A 15 19.88 2.43 10.30
CA THR A 15 19.07 2.92 11.43
C THR A 15 17.89 3.79 11.03
N GLY A 16 18.04 4.62 9.98
CA GLY A 16 16.98 5.53 9.55
C GLY A 16 17.50 6.71 8.73
N CYS A 17 16.79 7.04 7.65
CA CYS A 17 17.02 8.26 6.89
C CYS A 17 16.36 9.45 7.61
N THR A 18 17.16 10.44 8.02
CA THR A 18 16.68 11.59 8.82
C THR A 18 16.72 12.95 8.14
N VAL A 19 17.54 13.08 7.09
CA VAL A 19 17.73 14.33 6.33
C VAL A 19 17.17 14.21 4.92
N ARG A 20 17.49 13.11 4.25
CA ARG A 20 17.01 12.72 2.92
C ARG A 20 17.07 11.20 2.83
N GLY A 21 16.15 10.58 2.10
CA GLY A 21 16.21 9.15 1.80
C GLY A 21 17.42 8.80 0.96
N VAL A 22 18.08 7.67 1.24
CA VAL A 22 19.14 7.13 0.35
C VAL A 22 18.59 6.85 -1.05
N CYS A 23 17.30 6.48 -1.14
CA CYS A 23 16.57 6.33 -2.40
C CYS A 23 16.25 7.65 -3.12
N GLY A 24 16.64 8.81 -2.57
CA GLY A 24 16.32 10.13 -3.12
C GLY A 24 15.01 10.74 -2.60
N LYS A 25 14.26 10.05 -1.71
CA LYS A 25 13.02 10.58 -1.13
C LYS A 25 13.30 11.85 -0.31
N GLU A 26 12.66 12.95 -0.70
CA GLU A 26 12.73 14.22 0.02
C GLU A 26 11.88 14.20 1.31
N PRO A 27 12.21 15.01 2.34
CA PRO A 27 11.43 15.10 3.58
C PRO A 27 9.95 15.42 3.36
N GLU A 28 9.64 16.29 2.39
CA GLU A 28 8.27 16.63 2.01
C GLU A 28 7.48 15.38 1.58
N VAL A 29 8.04 14.59 0.65
CA VAL A 29 7.43 13.35 0.17
C VAL A 29 7.28 12.35 1.31
N SER A 30 8.28 12.25 2.19
CA SER A 30 8.19 11.38 3.38
C SER A 30 7.03 11.78 4.28
N GLY A 31 6.88 13.07 4.58
CA GLY A 31 5.78 13.57 5.40
C GLY A 31 4.41 13.35 4.75
N LEU A 32 4.28 13.56 3.43
CA LEU A 32 3.04 13.28 2.71
C LEU A 32 2.69 11.78 2.77
N MET A 33 3.66 10.87 2.67
CA MET A 33 3.41 9.44 2.85
C MET A 33 2.93 9.11 4.27
N ASP A 34 3.50 9.74 5.31
CA ASP A 34 3.05 9.55 6.69
C ASP A 34 1.61 10.04 6.91
N LEU A 35 1.25 11.19 6.33
CA LEU A 35 -0.13 11.70 6.34
C LEU A 35 -1.11 10.78 5.60
N LEU A 36 -0.72 10.28 4.41
CA LEU A 36 -1.54 9.36 3.64
C LEU A 36 -1.80 8.06 4.42
N LEU A 37 -0.78 7.54 5.12
CA LEU A 37 -0.92 6.33 5.94
C LEU A 37 -1.83 6.56 7.16
N GLU A 38 -1.76 7.74 7.78
CA GLU A 38 -2.69 8.12 8.85
C GLU A 38 -4.13 8.17 8.33
N ALA A 39 -4.37 8.85 7.21
CA ALA A 39 -5.68 8.88 6.56
C ALA A 39 -6.20 7.47 6.25
N THR A 40 -5.33 6.62 5.71
CA THR A 40 -5.63 5.22 5.33
C THR A 40 -6.05 4.39 6.53
N LYS A 41 -5.38 4.55 7.69
CA LYS A 41 -5.81 3.89 8.95
C LYS A 41 -7.18 4.39 9.41
N GLY A 42 -7.48 5.68 9.23
CA GLY A 42 -8.79 6.25 9.56
C GLY A 42 -9.93 5.68 8.69
N ILE A 43 -9.67 5.52 7.39
CA ILE A 43 -10.59 4.85 6.46
C ILE A 43 -10.81 3.40 6.88
N ALA A 44 -9.72 2.66 7.10
CA ALA A 44 -9.76 1.24 7.46
C ALA A 44 -10.55 0.97 8.74
N LYS A 45 -10.45 1.87 9.73
CA LYS A 45 -11.19 1.78 10.99
C LYS A 45 -12.71 1.83 10.79
N TYR A 46 -13.22 2.74 9.97
CA TYR A 46 -14.64 2.76 9.61
C TYR A 46 -15.05 1.56 8.76
N ALA A 47 -14.24 1.24 7.74
CA ALA A 47 -14.51 0.12 6.82
C ALA A 47 -14.56 -1.22 7.56
N HIS A 48 -13.64 -1.46 8.50
CA HIS A 48 -13.63 -2.66 9.32
C HIS A 48 -14.87 -2.75 10.21
N ARG A 49 -15.30 -1.65 10.87
CA ARG A 49 -16.53 -1.64 11.68
C ARG A 49 -17.79 -1.87 10.84
N ALA A 50 -17.87 -1.31 9.64
CA ALA A 50 -18.94 -1.62 8.70
C ALA A 50 -18.92 -3.10 8.27
N GLY A 51 -17.74 -3.65 8.01
CA GLY A 51 -17.52 -5.05 7.64
C GLY A 51 -18.00 -6.04 8.69
N LEU A 52 -17.74 -5.76 9.98
CA LEU A 52 -18.26 -6.55 11.10
C LEU A 52 -19.79 -6.55 11.18
N LEU A 53 -20.45 -5.56 10.58
CA LEU A 53 -21.91 -5.45 10.48
C LEU A 53 -22.43 -5.93 9.10
N GLY A 54 -21.59 -6.61 8.32
CA GLY A 54 -21.98 -7.25 7.07
C GLY A 54 -22.04 -6.32 5.86
N LYS A 55 -21.41 -5.14 5.90
CA LYS A 55 -21.39 -4.19 4.78
C LYS A 55 -19.97 -3.78 4.41
N ARG A 56 -19.71 -3.71 3.11
CA ARG A 56 -18.44 -3.31 2.50
C ARG A 56 -18.69 -2.40 1.30
N CYS A 57 -17.63 -1.72 0.86
CA CYS A 57 -17.60 -0.86 -0.31
C CYS A 57 -16.27 -1.10 -1.03
N ASN A 58 -16.33 -1.68 -2.22
CA ASN A 58 -15.13 -2.08 -2.95
C ASN A 58 -14.25 -0.86 -3.29
N GLU A 59 -14.84 0.29 -3.57
CA GLU A 59 -14.10 1.52 -3.83
C GLU A 59 -13.24 1.95 -2.62
N VAL A 60 -13.74 1.75 -1.40
CA VAL A 60 -12.98 1.97 -0.16
C VAL A 60 -11.85 0.94 -0.04
N ASP A 61 -12.14 -0.33 -0.33
CA ASP A 61 -11.16 -1.41 -0.30
C ASP A 61 -9.99 -1.15 -1.26
N VAL A 62 -10.30 -0.81 -2.52
CA VAL A 62 -9.33 -0.52 -3.56
C VAL A 62 -8.46 0.69 -3.22
N PHE A 63 -9.07 1.77 -2.70
CA PHE A 63 -8.32 2.96 -2.31
C PHE A 63 -7.27 2.65 -1.24
N VAL A 64 -7.61 1.85 -0.22
CA VAL A 64 -6.68 1.48 0.85
C VAL A 64 -5.48 0.70 0.30
N ILE A 65 -5.71 -0.23 -0.63
CA ILE A 65 -4.64 -0.99 -1.29
C ILE A 65 -3.71 -0.05 -2.07
N GLN A 66 -4.28 0.85 -2.88
CA GLN A 66 -3.50 1.78 -3.69
C GLN A 66 -2.72 2.78 -2.83
N ALA A 67 -3.32 3.28 -1.75
CA ALA A 67 -2.66 4.19 -0.81
C ALA A 67 -1.47 3.51 -0.13
N LEU A 68 -1.58 2.24 0.27
CA LEU A 68 -0.45 1.47 0.80
C LEU A 68 0.66 1.31 -0.24
N PHE A 69 0.30 0.89 -1.46
CA PHE A 69 1.26 0.66 -2.55
C PHE A 69 2.02 1.94 -2.93
N ALA A 70 1.33 3.08 -3.02
CA ALA A 70 1.95 4.38 -3.34
C ALA A 70 3.09 4.77 -2.36
N THR A 71 3.11 4.22 -1.15
CA THR A 71 4.14 4.50 -0.13
C THR A 71 5.27 3.47 -0.07
N VAL A 72 5.30 2.51 -1.00
CA VAL A 72 6.42 1.56 -1.15
C VAL A 72 7.64 2.29 -1.71
N THR A 73 8.83 1.82 -1.33
CA THR A 73 10.11 2.40 -1.76
C THR A 73 10.21 2.40 -3.28
N ASN A 74 10.59 3.53 -3.87
CA ASN A 74 10.73 3.75 -5.32
C ASN A 74 9.44 3.65 -6.15
N VAL A 75 8.26 3.79 -5.53
CA VAL A 75 6.98 3.80 -6.26
C VAL A 75 6.56 5.21 -6.66
N ASP A 76 6.35 6.11 -5.69
CA ASP A 76 5.91 7.47 -5.98
C ASP A 76 6.77 8.51 -5.24
N PHE A 77 7.33 9.45 -6.00
CA PHE A 77 8.09 10.59 -5.48
C PHE A 77 7.42 11.94 -5.83
N ASP A 78 6.26 11.91 -6.49
CA ASP A 78 5.53 13.09 -6.91
C ASP A 78 4.69 13.64 -5.75
N SER A 79 5.12 14.79 -5.22
CA SER A 79 4.42 15.42 -4.10
C SER A 79 3.07 16.01 -4.49
N ALA A 80 2.81 16.32 -5.77
CA ALA A 80 1.49 16.72 -6.22
C ALA A 80 0.53 15.53 -6.22
N ARG A 81 0.99 14.38 -6.74
CA ARG A 81 0.18 13.15 -6.76
C ARG A 81 -0.17 12.67 -5.35
N LEU A 82 0.78 12.70 -4.42
CA LEU A 82 0.52 12.35 -3.02
C LEU A 82 -0.48 13.31 -2.35
N ARG A 83 -0.44 14.60 -2.67
CA ARG A 83 -1.45 15.57 -2.20
C ARG A 83 -2.84 15.26 -2.75
N ASP A 84 -2.94 14.86 -4.01
CA ASP A 84 -4.21 14.45 -4.62
C ASP A 84 -4.77 13.20 -3.94
N LEU A 85 -3.92 12.19 -3.68
CA LEU A 85 -4.32 10.98 -2.93
C LEU A 85 -4.77 11.31 -1.50
N ILE A 86 -4.08 12.23 -0.83
CA ILE A 86 -4.48 12.73 0.50
C ILE A 86 -5.84 13.43 0.45
N ALA A 87 -6.09 14.25 -0.57
CA ALA A 87 -7.39 14.92 -0.75
C ALA A 87 -8.50 13.90 -1.04
N GLU A 88 -8.23 12.90 -1.88
CA GLU A 88 -9.15 11.79 -2.16
C GLU A 88 -9.44 10.96 -0.90
N ALA A 89 -8.44 10.74 -0.03
CA ALA A 89 -8.61 10.03 1.22
C ALA A 89 -9.69 10.64 2.12
N ALA A 90 -9.86 11.97 2.12
CA ALA A 90 -10.94 12.62 2.88
C ALA A 90 -12.33 12.20 2.38
N ALA A 91 -12.52 12.17 1.06
CA ALA A 91 -13.78 11.74 0.45
C ALA A 91 -14.05 10.25 0.72
N VAL A 92 -13.03 9.40 0.56
CA VAL A 92 -13.14 7.96 0.84
C VAL A 92 -13.41 7.70 2.32
N LYS A 93 -12.78 8.44 3.24
CA LYS A 93 -13.05 8.36 4.68
C LYS A 93 -14.49 8.72 5.01
N MET A 94 -15.03 9.76 4.38
CA MET A 94 -16.45 10.13 4.54
C MET A 94 -17.38 9.02 4.03
N ASN A 95 -17.06 8.39 2.89
CA ASN A 95 -17.84 7.25 2.38
C ASN A 95 -17.79 6.06 3.35
N ALA A 96 -16.61 5.69 3.85
CA ALA A 96 -16.46 4.61 4.83
C ALA A 96 -17.22 4.91 6.13
N ARG A 97 -17.17 6.17 6.61
CA ARG A 97 -17.93 6.62 7.78
C ARG A 97 -19.44 6.51 7.56
N ASN A 98 -19.95 7.04 6.45
CA ASN A 98 -21.37 6.97 6.11
C ASN A 98 -21.85 5.52 5.99
N LEU A 99 -21.02 4.65 5.40
CA LEU A 99 -21.29 3.22 5.33
C LEU A 99 -21.45 2.63 6.73
N TYR A 100 -20.50 2.87 7.64
CA TYR A 100 -20.57 2.42 9.03
C TYR A 100 -21.79 2.96 9.77
N GLU A 101 -22.03 4.28 9.72
CA GLU A 101 -23.14 4.92 10.43
C GLU A 101 -24.49 4.43 9.92
N SER A 102 -24.64 4.17 8.61
CA SER A 102 -25.88 3.66 8.03
C SER A 102 -26.27 2.27 8.53
N VAL A 103 -25.28 1.43 8.90
CA VAL A 103 -25.50 0.03 9.31
C VAL A 103 -25.51 -0.13 10.82
N ALA A 104 -24.77 0.72 11.54
CA ALA A 104 -24.78 0.74 12.99
C ALA A 104 -26.00 1.49 13.55
N GLY A 105 -26.55 2.45 12.79
CA GLY A 105 -27.70 3.24 13.20
C GLY A 105 -27.48 3.91 14.57
N ALA A 106 -28.43 3.75 15.49
CA ALA A 106 -28.34 4.31 16.83
C ALA A 106 -27.19 3.72 17.69
N ALA A 107 -26.60 2.59 17.28
CA ALA A 107 -25.46 1.98 17.96
C ALA A 107 -24.11 2.46 17.42
N ALA A 108 -24.09 3.42 16.47
CA ALA A 108 -22.87 3.99 15.94
C ALA A 108 -22.04 4.66 17.04
N GLN A 109 -20.78 4.27 17.14
CA GLN A 109 -19.82 4.83 18.09
C GLN A 109 -18.96 5.86 17.39
N THR A 110 -18.64 6.95 18.10
CA THR A 110 -17.61 7.89 17.66
C THR A 110 -16.25 7.21 17.77
N LEU A 111 -15.60 6.97 16.63
CA LEU A 111 -14.29 6.35 16.57
C LEU A 111 -13.18 7.39 16.86
N SER A 112 -12.14 6.99 17.58
CA SER A 112 -10.98 7.82 17.94
C SER A 112 -9.73 7.51 17.11
N GLY A 113 -8.67 8.30 17.32
CA GLY A 113 -7.38 8.14 16.64
C GLY A 113 -7.43 8.72 15.22
N PRO A 114 -6.96 7.98 14.19
CA PRO A 114 -6.82 8.50 12.83
C PRO A 114 -8.13 8.95 12.18
N THR A 115 -9.29 8.54 12.70
CA THR A 115 -10.61 8.99 12.23
C THR A 115 -10.87 10.47 12.50
N LYS A 116 -10.16 11.08 13.46
CA LYS A 116 -10.22 12.51 13.78
C LYS A 116 -9.34 13.36 12.87
N TRP A 117 -8.37 12.75 12.20
CA TRP A 117 -7.50 13.48 11.30
C TRP A 117 -8.32 13.97 10.10
N GLU A 118 -8.24 15.27 9.81
CA GLU A 118 -8.84 15.88 8.62
C GLU A 118 -7.74 16.45 7.73
N VAL A 119 -7.98 16.47 6.43
CA VAL A 119 -7.04 17.09 5.47
C VAL A 119 -6.97 18.57 5.79
N SER A 120 -5.87 18.99 6.43
CA SER A 120 -5.61 20.38 6.78
C SER A 120 -4.16 20.74 6.43
N SER A 121 -3.95 21.97 5.95
CA SER A 121 -2.60 22.47 5.66
C SER A 121 -1.75 22.72 6.91
N ALA A 122 -2.35 22.61 8.11
CA ALA A 122 -1.70 22.90 9.38
C ALA A 122 -1.20 21.65 10.11
N THR A 123 -1.51 20.45 9.62
CA THR A 123 -1.12 19.21 10.30
C THR A 123 0.36 18.91 10.07
N ASP A 124 1.12 18.78 11.16
CA ASP A 124 2.53 18.40 11.10
C ASP A 124 2.67 16.89 10.83
N PRO A 125 3.25 16.45 9.70
CA PRO A 125 3.46 15.04 9.43
C PRO A 125 4.30 14.32 10.50
N GLU A 126 5.19 15.03 11.19
CA GLU A 126 6.04 14.43 12.24
C GLU A 126 5.20 13.86 13.39
N GLU A 127 3.97 14.34 13.60
CA GLU A 127 3.03 13.81 14.60
C GLU A 127 2.68 12.34 14.33
N PHE A 128 2.63 11.92 13.06
CA PHE A 128 2.34 10.55 12.64
C PHE A 128 3.60 9.80 12.20
N GLY A 129 4.78 10.38 12.40
CA GLY A 129 6.05 9.74 12.08
C GLY A 129 6.39 8.59 13.04
N VAL A 130 7.29 7.72 12.61
CA VAL A 130 7.78 6.57 13.40
C VAL A 130 8.42 7.02 14.72
N LEU A 131 9.15 8.13 14.73
CA LEU A 131 9.83 8.61 15.94
C LEU A 131 8.85 9.00 17.06
N ASN A 132 7.73 9.64 16.71
CA ASN A 132 6.71 10.00 17.71
C ASN A 132 6.06 8.74 18.31
N ARG A 133 5.75 7.74 17.47
CA ARG A 133 5.26 6.44 17.96
C ARG A 133 6.28 5.74 18.85
N ARG A 134 7.55 5.71 18.45
CA ARG A 134 8.63 5.10 19.23
C ARG A 134 8.79 5.78 20.59
N ALA A 135 8.69 7.11 20.65
CA ALA A 135 8.75 7.86 21.91
C ALA A 135 7.57 7.50 22.85
N LYS A 136 6.40 7.19 22.32
CA LYS A 136 5.19 6.83 23.09
C LYS A 136 5.14 5.36 23.49
N LEU A 137 5.53 4.45 22.60
CA LEU A 137 5.31 3.01 22.72
C LEU A 137 6.59 2.19 23.00
N GLY A 138 7.77 2.80 22.87
CA GLY A 138 9.04 2.09 22.93
C GLY A 138 9.41 1.38 21.63
N GLU A 139 10.61 0.80 21.59
CA GLU A 139 11.20 0.24 20.37
C GLU A 139 10.50 -1.04 19.89
N ASP A 140 10.12 -1.94 20.80
CA ASP A 140 9.53 -3.23 20.44
C ASP A 140 8.14 -3.09 19.80
N LEU A 141 7.24 -2.35 20.47
CA LEU A 141 5.88 -2.13 19.97
C LEU A 141 5.88 -1.34 18.66
N SER A 142 6.64 -0.25 18.60
CA SER A 142 6.74 0.54 17.35
C SER A 142 7.42 -0.25 16.23
N GLY A 143 8.46 -1.04 16.54
CA GLY A 143 9.12 -1.90 15.59
C GLY A 143 8.20 -2.96 14.99
N LEU A 144 7.39 -3.63 15.81
CA LEU A 144 6.39 -4.58 15.32
C LEU A 144 5.27 -3.91 14.51
N GLN A 145 4.82 -2.70 14.91
CA GLN A 145 3.86 -1.94 14.10
C GLN A 145 4.40 -1.65 12.70
N GLU A 146 5.67 -1.25 12.59
CA GLU A 146 6.31 -0.97 11.30
C GLU A 146 6.56 -2.26 10.51
N LEU A 147 6.94 -3.36 11.15
CA LEU A 147 7.08 -4.66 10.50
C LEU A 147 5.76 -5.10 9.83
N VAL A 148 4.65 -5.02 10.58
CA VAL A 148 3.31 -5.35 10.07
C VAL A 148 2.94 -4.39 8.95
N LEU A 149 3.10 -3.08 9.15
CA LEU A 149 2.76 -2.08 8.14
C LEU A 149 3.55 -2.28 6.83
N TYR A 150 4.84 -2.58 6.90
CA TYR A 150 5.67 -2.80 5.71
C TYR A 150 5.30 -4.10 5.00
N GLY A 151 4.97 -5.16 5.75
CA GLY A 151 4.40 -6.38 5.18
C GLY A 151 3.07 -6.12 4.45
N LEU A 152 2.18 -5.32 5.04
CA LEU A 152 0.92 -4.91 4.40
C LEU A 152 1.18 -4.12 3.12
N LYS A 153 2.14 -3.19 3.09
CA LYS A 153 2.48 -2.46 1.86
C LYS A 153 2.93 -3.38 0.73
N GLY A 154 3.76 -4.38 1.05
CA GLY A 154 4.19 -5.40 0.08
C GLY A 154 3.02 -6.23 -0.44
N ALA A 155 2.19 -6.75 0.47
CA ALA A 155 0.99 -7.50 0.09
C ALA A 155 0.01 -6.64 -0.73
N ALA A 156 -0.12 -5.35 -0.43
CA ALA A 156 -1.00 -4.44 -1.17
C ALA A 156 -0.55 -4.27 -2.64
N ALA A 157 0.75 -4.23 -2.91
CA ALA A 157 1.26 -4.19 -4.29
C ALA A 157 0.82 -5.41 -5.10
N TYR A 158 0.93 -6.61 -4.53
CA TYR A 158 0.45 -7.82 -5.19
C TYR A 158 -1.07 -7.86 -5.34
N ALA A 159 -1.81 -7.38 -4.33
CA ALA A 159 -3.26 -7.30 -4.36
C ALA A 159 -3.76 -6.35 -5.46
N ASP A 160 -3.07 -5.24 -5.70
CA ASP A 160 -3.41 -4.31 -6.78
C ASP A 160 -3.20 -4.95 -8.17
N HIS A 161 -2.07 -5.63 -8.40
CA HIS A 161 -1.86 -6.34 -9.66
C HIS A 161 -2.86 -7.49 -9.87
N ALA A 162 -3.22 -8.22 -8.81
CA ALA A 162 -4.26 -9.26 -8.89
C ALA A 162 -5.62 -8.65 -9.29
N ARG A 163 -5.99 -7.52 -8.67
CA ARG A 163 -7.20 -6.76 -8.99
C ARG A 163 -7.21 -6.25 -10.43
N VAL A 164 -6.08 -5.75 -10.93
CA VAL A 164 -5.92 -5.32 -12.34
C VAL A 164 -6.24 -6.45 -13.33
N LEU A 165 -6.01 -7.70 -12.93
CA LEU A 165 -6.34 -8.93 -13.66
C LEU A 165 -7.72 -9.50 -13.32
N GLY A 166 -8.54 -8.77 -12.56
CA GLY A 166 -9.88 -9.18 -12.15
C GLY A 166 -9.93 -10.25 -11.06
N LYS A 167 -8.85 -10.39 -10.27
CA LYS A 167 -8.77 -11.30 -9.11
C LYS A 167 -8.81 -10.47 -7.83
N GLU A 168 -9.91 -10.60 -7.10
CA GLU A 168 -10.12 -9.90 -5.83
C GLU A 168 -10.64 -10.89 -4.78
N SER A 169 -10.44 -10.57 -3.50
CA SER A 169 -10.99 -11.34 -2.40
C SER A 169 -11.46 -10.40 -1.29
N ASP A 170 -12.74 -10.52 -0.99
CA ASP A 170 -13.40 -9.88 0.14
C ASP A 170 -12.74 -10.19 1.48
N GLU A 171 -12.23 -11.42 1.65
CA GLU A 171 -11.50 -11.84 2.85
C GLU A 171 -10.18 -11.10 2.96
N VAL A 172 -9.44 -11.00 1.86
CA VAL A 172 -8.16 -10.28 1.78
C VAL A 172 -8.38 -8.81 2.16
N TYR A 173 -9.36 -8.14 1.57
CA TYR A 173 -9.66 -6.74 1.91
C TYR A 173 -10.07 -6.57 3.37
N ALA A 174 -10.92 -7.45 3.91
CA ALA A 174 -11.29 -7.40 5.32
C ALA A 174 -10.07 -7.51 6.25
N LEU A 175 -9.09 -8.37 5.90
CA LEU A 175 -7.84 -8.54 6.65
C LEU A 175 -6.95 -7.29 6.62
N PHE A 176 -6.85 -6.60 5.47
CA PHE A 176 -6.16 -5.30 5.40
C PHE A 176 -6.80 -4.27 6.33
N MET A 177 -8.13 -4.17 6.31
CA MET A 177 -8.86 -3.21 7.14
C MET A 177 -8.72 -3.51 8.63
N GLU A 178 -8.82 -4.78 9.01
CA GLU A 178 -8.65 -5.25 10.40
C GLU A 178 -7.22 -4.97 10.90
N ALA A 179 -6.20 -5.26 10.10
CA ALA A 179 -4.80 -5.01 10.46
C ALA A 179 -4.52 -3.52 10.68
N LEU A 180 -4.99 -2.67 9.75
CA LEU A 180 -4.83 -1.22 9.85
C LEU A 180 -5.62 -0.61 11.02
N ASP A 181 -6.82 -1.11 11.33
CA ASP A 181 -7.55 -0.73 12.54
C ASP A 181 -6.72 -1.07 13.79
N TYR A 182 -6.15 -2.27 13.86
CA TYR A 182 -5.32 -2.67 15.00
C TYR A 182 -4.05 -1.81 15.13
N LEU A 183 -3.37 -1.53 14.02
CA LEU A 183 -2.21 -0.61 13.99
C LEU A 183 -2.55 0.83 14.38
N SER A 184 -3.83 1.19 14.45
CA SER A 184 -4.30 2.50 14.90
C SER A 184 -4.58 2.61 16.40
N GLN A 185 -4.46 1.51 17.14
CA GLN A 185 -4.76 1.50 18.58
C GLN A 185 -3.69 2.24 19.38
N GLU A 186 -4.12 2.98 20.41
CA GLU A 186 -3.24 3.80 21.26
C GLU A 186 -2.39 2.97 22.23
N SER A 187 -2.83 1.75 22.56
CA SER A 187 -2.15 0.87 23.51
C SER A 187 -2.17 -0.58 22.99
N PRO A 188 -1.44 -0.87 21.91
CA PRO A 188 -1.39 -2.21 21.35
C PRO A 188 -0.64 -3.16 22.30
N ASP A 189 -1.08 -4.41 22.32
CA ASP A 189 -0.40 -5.48 23.04
C ASP A 189 0.72 -6.11 22.17
N LEU A 190 1.84 -6.47 22.81
CA LEU A 190 3.03 -7.03 22.16
C LEU A 190 2.76 -8.38 21.50
N ASN A 191 2.12 -9.30 22.23
CA ASN A 191 1.85 -10.65 21.70
C ASN A 191 0.83 -10.60 20.57
N THR A 192 -0.14 -9.70 20.67
CA THR A 192 -1.13 -9.48 19.62
C THR A 192 -0.49 -8.85 18.38
N LEU A 193 0.46 -7.92 18.53
CA LEU A 193 1.25 -7.39 17.40
C LEU A 193 2.11 -8.48 16.74
N LEU A 194 2.73 -9.35 17.53
CA LEU A 194 3.46 -10.52 17.00
C LEU A 194 2.53 -11.44 16.22
N GLY A 195 1.32 -11.70 16.74
CA GLY A 195 0.28 -12.43 16.03
C GLY A 195 -0.08 -11.78 14.69
N TRP A 196 -0.18 -10.45 14.65
CA TRP A 196 -0.40 -9.71 13.40
C TRP A 196 0.75 -9.82 12.41
N ALA A 197 2.01 -9.89 12.88
CA ALA A 197 3.15 -10.10 11.99
C ALA A 197 3.05 -11.46 11.27
N LEU A 198 2.66 -12.52 11.98
CA LEU A 198 2.42 -13.84 11.40
C LEU A 198 1.20 -13.84 10.46
N LYS A 199 0.07 -13.25 10.90
CA LYS A 199 -1.16 -13.12 10.11
C LYS A 199 -0.96 -12.30 8.83
N THR A 200 -0.03 -11.35 8.84
CA THR A 200 0.38 -10.60 7.63
C THR A 200 1.10 -11.50 6.62
N GLY A 201 1.90 -12.45 7.09
CA GLY A 201 2.50 -13.49 6.23
C GLY A 201 1.44 -14.40 5.58
N GLU A 202 0.43 -14.82 6.35
CA GLU A 202 -0.70 -15.60 5.83
C GLU A 202 -1.53 -14.82 4.81
N LEU A 203 -1.81 -13.54 5.09
CA LEU A 203 -2.45 -12.62 4.15
C LEU A 203 -1.64 -12.52 2.84
N ASN A 204 -0.33 -12.37 2.93
CA ASN A 204 0.53 -12.28 1.75
C ASN A 204 0.47 -13.56 0.90
N LEU A 205 0.42 -14.75 1.51
CA LEU A 205 0.25 -16.00 0.76
C LEU A 205 -1.08 -16.04 -0.01
N LYS A 206 -2.19 -15.63 0.62
CA LYS A 206 -3.50 -15.53 -0.04
C LYS A 206 -3.47 -14.56 -1.22
N VAL A 207 -2.80 -13.42 -1.06
CA VAL A 207 -2.68 -12.44 -2.14
C VAL A 207 -1.81 -12.96 -3.28
N MET A 208 -0.68 -13.60 -2.98
CA MET A 208 0.19 -14.20 -3.99
C MET A 208 -0.53 -15.30 -4.78
N GLU A 209 -1.39 -16.09 -4.14
CA GLU A 209 -2.24 -17.07 -4.82
C GLU A 209 -3.21 -16.40 -5.81
N LEU A 210 -3.84 -15.29 -5.42
CA LEU A 210 -4.70 -14.51 -6.33
C LEU A 210 -3.91 -13.95 -7.53
N LEU A 211 -2.72 -13.42 -7.29
CA LEU A 211 -1.87 -12.86 -8.35
C LEU A 211 -1.34 -13.96 -9.29
N ASP A 212 -0.87 -15.08 -8.76
CA ASP A 212 -0.45 -16.24 -9.54
C ASP A 212 -1.59 -16.74 -10.43
N ALA A 213 -2.78 -16.94 -9.86
CA ALA A 213 -3.96 -17.33 -10.62
C ALA A 213 -4.34 -16.29 -11.68
N GLY A 214 -4.26 -15.00 -11.36
CA GLY A 214 -4.50 -13.91 -12.31
C GLY A 214 -3.56 -13.95 -13.51
N ASN A 215 -2.26 -14.08 -13.26
CA ASN A 215 -1.25 -14.14 -14.31
C ASN A 215 -1.33 -15.43 -15.12
N THR A 216 -1.32 -16.60 -14.47
CA THR A 216 -1.25 -17.90 -15.15
C THR A 216 -2.51 -18.23 -15.94
N GLN A 217 -3.69 -17.81 -15.47
CA GLN A 217 -4.94 -18.02 -16.22
C GLN A 217 -5.07 -17.06 -17.40
N THR A 218 -4.45 -15.87 -17.35
CA THR A 218 -4.54 -14.86 -18.41
C THR A 218 -3.46 -15.06 -19.48
N TYR A 219 -2.23 -15.35 -19.07
CA TYR A 219 -1.05 -15.38 -19.94
C TYR A 219 -0.43 -16.77 -20.12
N GLY A 220 -0.95 -17.77 -19.41
CA GLY A 220 -0.42 -19.14 -19.38
C GLY A 220 0.62 -19.36 -18.28
N HIS A 221 0.87 -20.63 -17.95
CA HIS A 221 1.93 -20.97 -17.01
C HIS A 221 3.31 -20.70 -17.62
N PRO A 222 4.25 -20.10 -16.85
CA PRO A 222 5.63 -19.95 -17.29
C PRO A 222 6.25 -21.30 -17.69
N VAL A 223 7.02 -21.29 -18.77
CA VAL A 223 7.80 -22.45 -19.25
C VAL A 223 9.26 -22.04 -19.44
N PRO A 224 10.23 -22.98 -19.34
CA PRO A 224 11.62 -22.68 -19.63
C PRO A 224 11.78 -22.02 -21.01
N THR A 225 12.24 -20.77 -21.03
CA THR A 225 12.28 -19.95 -22.24
C THR A 225 13.65 -19.26 -22.34
N PRO A 226 14.41 -19.46 -23.44
CA PRO A 226 15.64 -18.70 -23.66
C PRO A 226 15.30 -17.26 -24.02
N VAL A 227 15.78 -16.30 -23.22
CA VAL A 227 15.56 -14.86 -23.44
C VAL A 227 16.83 -14.21 -23.98
N ARG A 228 16.69 -13.43 -25.04
CA ARG A 228 17.80 -12.67 -25.64
C ARG A 228 18.11 -11.43 -24.79
N ILE A 229 19.38 -11.30 -24.38
CA ILE A 229 19.88 -10.12 -23.63
C ILE A 229 20.67 -9.13 -24.50
N THR A 230 20.76 -9.35 -25.82
CA THR A 230 21.49 -8.48 -26.75
C THR A 230 20.55 -7.61 -27.57
N PRO A 231 20.94 -6.37 -27.92
CA PRO A 231 20.07 -5.45 -28.66
C PRO A 231 19.86 -5.90 -30.13
N ILE A 232 18.74 -5.49 -30.70
CA ILE A 232 18.37 -5.58 -32.13
C ILE A 232 18.30 -4.16 -32.69
N ARG A 233 18.82 -3.95 -33.90
CA ARG A 233 18.75 -2.65 -34.56
C ARG A 233 17.29 -2.24 -34.80
N GLY A 234 16.90 -1.04 -34.38
CA GLY A 234 15.56 -0.49 -34.59
C GLY A 234 15.17 0.50 -33.50
N LYS A 235 13.96 1.08 -33.62
CA LYS A 235 13.35 1.83 -32.52
C LYS A 235 12.88 0.83 -31.45
N CYS A 236 12.88 1.24 -30.18
CA CYS A 236 12.40 0.39 -29.12
C CYS A 236 11.70 1.15 -27.99
N ILE A 237 10.91 0.40 -27.22
CA ILE A 237 10.38 0.78 -25.91
C ILE A 237 10.91 -0.22 -24.89
N LEU A 238 11.40 0.30 -23.76
CA LEU A 238 11.85 -0.50 -22.61
C LEU A 238 10.78 -0.43 -21.52
N VAL A 239 10.26 -1.58 -21.10
CA VAL A 239 9.23 -1.71 -20.07
C VAL A 239 9.88 -2.25 -18.79
N SER A 240 9.61 -1.58 -17.67
CA SER A 240 10.09 -1.95 -16.33
C SER A 240 8.91 -1.98 -15.36
N GLY A 241 9.09 -2.57 -14.18
CA GLY A 241 8.02 -2.75 -13.20
C GLY A 241 7.59 -4.21 -13.15
N HIS A 242 6.29 -4.47 -12.92
CA HIS A 242 5.76 -5.82 -12.72
C HIS A 242 4.43 -6.07 -13.44
N ASP A 243 3.81 -5.05 -14.04
CA ASP A 243 2.44 -5.18 -14.57
C ASP A 243 2.43 -5.84 -15.95
N LEU A 244 2.02 -7.10 -15.99
CA LEU A 244 1.93 -7.87 -17.23
C LEU A 244 0.76 -7.45 -18.12
N LYS A 245 -0.28 -6.81 -17.58
CA LYS A 245 -1.40 -6.29 -18.38
C LYS A 245 -0.96 -5.08 -19.19
N ASP A 246 -0.15 -4.21 -18.61
CA ASP A 246 0.47 -3.10 -19.33
C ASP A 246 1.41 -3.59 -20.43
N LEU A 247 2.26 -4.59 -20.15
CA LEU A 247 3.10 -5.22 -21.17
C LEU A 247 2.26 -5.84 -22.29
N TYR A 248 1.21 -6.60 -21.94
CA TYR A 248 0.31 -7.21 -22.91
C TYR A 248 -0.33 -6.16 -23.83
N ASN A 249 -0.88 -5.09 -23.25
CA ASN A 249 -1.51 -4.01 -23.99
C ASN A 249 -0.51 -3.27 -24.90
N LEU A 250 0.71 -3.04 -24.41
CA LEU A 250 1.78 -2.43 -25.20
C LEU A 250 2.20 -3.32 -26.38
N LEU A 251 2.37 -4.61 -26.16
CA LEU A 251 2.69 -5.57 -27.23
C LEU A 251 1.60 -5.56 -28.31
N LYS A 252 0.32 -5.53 -27.92
CA LYS A 252 -0.80 -5.42 -28.85
C LYS A 252 -0.78 -4.12 -29.65
N GLN A 253 -0.50 -2.99 -29.01
CA GLN A 253 -0.45 -1.68 -29.68
C GLN A 253 0.76 -1.52 -30.60
N THR A 254 1.86 -2.21 -30.31
CA THR A 254 3.12 -2.13 -31.07
C THR A 254 3.23 -3.20 -32.16
N GLU A 255 2.28 -4.13 -32.25
CA GLU A 255 2.26 -5.18 -33.25
C GLU A 255 2.31 -4.58 -34.68
N ASN A 256 3.24 -5.08 -35.51
CA ASN A 256 3.48 -4.61 -36.88
C ASN A 256 3.89 -3.13 -37.05
N THR A 257 4.29 -2.43 -35.98
CA THR A 257 4.75 -1.03 -36.06
C THR A 257 6.24 -0.88 -36.39
N GLY A 258 7.01 -1.98 -36.31
CA GLY A 258 8.48 -1.95 -36.41
C GLY A 258 9.19 -1.40 -35.16
N ILE A 259 8.48 -1.27 -34.03
CA ILE A 259 9.04 -0.91 -32.73
C ILE A 259 9.30 -2.20 -31.94
N ASN A 260 10.53 -2.38 -31.46
CA ASN A 260 10.89 -3.51 -30.59
C ASN A 260 10.44 -3.21 -29.15
N VAL A 261 9.96 -4.21 -28.42
CA VAL A 261 9.66 -4.11 -26.98
C VAL A 261 10.71 -4.91 -26.20
N TYR A 262 11.32 -4.29 -25.20
CA TYR A 262 12.26 -4.91 -24.28
C TYR A 262 11.73 -4.86 -22.86
N THR A 263 12.02 -5.89 -22.06
CA THR A 263 11.76 -5.92 -20.63
C THR A 263 13.01 -5.52 -19.84
N HIS A 264 12.81 -4.97 -18.64
CA HIS A 264 13.86 -4.51 -17.72
C HIS A 264 13.49 -4.85 -16.28
N GLY A 265 14.49 -5.26 -15.49
CA GLY A 265 14.30 -5.62 -14.08
C GLY A 265 13.33 -6.79 -13.94
N GLU A 266 12.29 -6.59 -13.13
CA GLU A 266 11.29 -7.60 -12.77
C GLU A 266 10.23 -7.85 -13.86
N MET A 267 10.36 -7.22 -15.04
CA MET A 267 9.55 -7.55 -16.22
C MET A 267 10.09 -8.76 -17.01
N LEU A 268 11.24 -9.33 -16.61
CA LEU A 268 11.82 -10.54 -17.21
C LEU A 268 11.07 -11.80 -16.75
#